data_AF-A0A2D4K4G1-F1
#
_entry.id   AF-A0A2D4K4G1-F1
#
_cell.length_a   1.000
_cell.length_b   1.000
_cell.length_c   1.000
_cell.angle_alpha   90.00
_cell.angle_beta   90.00
_cell.angle_gamma   90.00
#
_symmetry.space_group_name_H-M   'P 1'
#
loop_
_entity.id
_entity.type
_entity.pdbx_description
1 polymer ?
#
loop_
_entity_poly.entity_id
_entity_poly.type
_entity_poly.pdbx_seq_one_letter_code
_entity_poly.pdbx_strand_id
1 'polypeptide(L)'
;ANELLQRSRQVQNKSEKEKMLRESLKEYQKISTQVDLANICVQYRQVRFYEGVVELSLTAAEKKDPQGLGLHYYKNHEPEEDVTGWQAFQERLNCYKCITDTLQELVNQSKAAPQSPSVPKKPGPPVLSSDPNMLSNEEAGHHFEQMLKLAQRSMDELFSIALYGWLIQADLSDKLLQVNSPFLEPYLARMAKIDQNKVCYMDLLWRFFEKNRSFSNAARVLAKL
;
A
#
# COMPACT_ATOMS: atom_id res chain seq x y z
N ALA A 1 -2.34 16.61 -17.80
CA ALA A 1 -1.96 15.79 -16.63
C ALA A 1 -0.51 16.04 -16.17
N ASN A 2 0.50 15.67 -16.97
CA ASN A 2 1.92 15.79 -16.60
C ASN A 2 2.39 17.23 -16.34
N GLU A 3 1.99 18.18 -17.21
CA GLU A 3 2.36 19.59 -17.05
C GLU A 3 1.90 20.19 -15.71
N LEU A 4 0.68 19.86 -15.28
CA LEU A 4 0.14 20.27 -13.97
C LEU A 4 1.00 19.71 -12.82
N LEU A 5 1.39 18.44 -12.91
CA LEU A 5 2.25 17.79 -11.92
C LEU A 5 3.64 18.46 -11.88
N GLN A 6 4.25 18.72 -13.03
CA GLN A 6 5.56 19.38 -13.08
C GLN A 6 5.49 20.82 -12.54
N ARG A 7 4.47 21.59 -12.91
CA ARG A 7 4.28 22.96 -12.39
C ARG A 7 4.04 22.98 -10.89
N SER A 8 3.29 22.02 -10.34
CA SER A 8 3.02 21.93 -8.89
C SER A 8 4.27 21.88 -8.01
N ARG A 9 5.42 21.45 -8.56
CA ARG A 9 6.71 21.41 -7.87
C ARG A 9 7.26 22.79 -7.56
N GLN A 10 6.89 23.79 -8.37
CA GLN A 10 7.38 25.16 -8.26
C GLN A 10 6.44 26.06 -7.45
N VAL A 11 5.23 25.58 -7.14
CA VAL A 11 4.20 26.34 -6.41
C VAL A 11 4.49 26.31 -4.91
N GLN A 12 4.65 27.49 -4.30
CA GLN A 12 4.87 27.63 -2.85
C GLN A 12 3.56 27.59 -2.05
N ASN A 13 2.45 28.03 -2.65
CA ASN A 13 1.15 28.01 -1.99
C ASN A 13 0.62 26.56 -1.90
N LYS A 14 0.44 26.07 -0.66
CA LYS A 14 0.00 24.69 -0.41
C LYS A 14 -1.39 24.37 -1.00
N SER A 15 -2.34 25.30 -0.90
CA SER A 15 -3.72 25.10 -1.38
C SER A 15 -3.76 25.05 -2.91
N GLU A 16 -3.05 25.97 -3.56
CA GLU A 16 -2.94 25.98 -5.03
C GLU A 16 -2.22 24.73 -5.54
N LYS A 17 -1.11 24.34 -4.89
CA LYS A 17 -0.38 23.11 -5.20
C LYS A 17 -1.30 21.89 -5.10
N GLU A 18 -2.08 21.77 -4.02
CA GLU A 18 -3.02 20.67 -3.85
C GLU A 18 -4.09 20.64 -4.96
N LYS A 19 -4.65 21.80 -5.31
CA LYS A 19 -5.62 21.91 -6.41
C LYS A 19 -5.02 21.40 -7.73
N MET A 20 -3.81 21.83 -8.08
CA MET A 20 -3.13 21.38 -9.30
C MET A 20 -2.85 19.88 -9.31
N LEU A 21 -2.47 19.31 -8.16
CA LEU A 21 -2.25 17.87 -8.01
C LEU A 21 -3.53 17.06 -8.18
N ARG A 22 -4.64 17.52 -7.57
CA ARG A 22 -5.96 16.90 -7.73
C ARG A 22 -6.46 16.99 -9.18
N GLU A 23 -6.22 18.10 -9.87
CA GLU A 23 -6.55 18.22 -11.30
C GLU A 23 -5.68 17.30 -12.16
N SER A 24 -4.38 17.23 -11.88
CA SER A 24 -3.46 16.30 -12.55
C SER A 24 -3.95 14.84 -12.41
N LEU A 25 -4.35 14.46 -11.20
CA LEU A 25 -4.88 13.13 -10.89
C LEU A 25 -6.11 12.79 -11.70
N LYS A 26 -7.09 13.71 -11.74
CA LYS A 26 -8.32 13.52 -12.54
C LYS A 26 -8.01 13.28 -14.02
N GLU A 27 -7.05 14.01 -14.58
CA GLU A 27 -6.64 13.80 -15.98
C GLU A 27 -5.92 12.47 -16.18
N TYR A 28 -5.04 12.06 -15.27
CA TYR A 28 -4.38 10.75 -15.35
C TYR A 28 -5.35 9.58 -15.18
N GLN A 29 -6.34 9.70 -14.28
CA GLN A 29 -7.38 8.69 -14.09
C GLN A 29 -8.17 8.43 -15.36
N LYS A 30 -8.40 9.43 -16.22
CA LYS A 30 -9.08 9.25 -17.51
C LYS A 30 -8.33 8.29 -18.43
N ILE A 31 -7.00 8.36 -18.44
CA ILE A 31 -6.10 7.60 -19.33
C ILE A 31 -5.27 6.55 -18.58
N SER A 32 -5.71 6.07 -17.42
CA SER A 32 -4.90 5.28 -16.49
C SER A 32 -4.38 3.94 -17.04
N THR A 33 -4.97 3.42 -18.13
CA THR A 33 -4.52 2.19 -18.81
C THR A 33 -3.40 2.42 -19.83
N GLN A 34 -3.18 3.67 -20.27
CA GLN A 34 -2.24 4.03 -21.34
C GLN A 34 -0.98 4.71 -20.82
N VAL A 35 -0.91 4.96 -19.51
CA VAL A 35 0.17 5.71 -18.88
C VAL A 35 1.11 4.81 -18.13
N ASP A 36 2.35 5.27 -17.97
CA ASP A 36 3.32 4.66 -17.06
C ASP A 36 2.95 4.99 -15.61
N LEU A 37 2.10 4.12 -15.03
CA LEU A 37 1.61 4.25 -13.66
C LEU A 37 2.78 4.35 -12.67
N ALA A 38 3.80 3.50 -12.80
CA ALA A 38 4.92 3.44 -11.88
C ALA A 38 5.69 4.76 -11.84
N ASN A 39 5.99 5.33 -13.01
CA ASN A 39 6.66 6.63 -13.10
C ASN A 39 5.80 7.76 -12.54
N ILE A 40 4.48 7.78 -12.79
CA ILE A 40 3.60 8.80 -12.24
C ILE A 40 3.54 8.70 -10.71
N CYS A 41 3.45 7.49 -10.15
CA CYS A 41 3.47 7.28 -8.70
C CYS A 41 4.80 7.73 -8.07
N VAL A 42 5.95 7.50 -8.72
CA VAL A 42 7.24 8.10 -8.30
C VAL A 42 7.16 9.62 -8.26
N GLN A 43 6.59 10.25 -9.30
CA GLN A 43 6.49 11.70 -9.36
C GLN A 43 5.53 12.28 -8.31
N TYR A 44 4.44 11.60 -7.99
CA TYR A 44 3.54 11.99 -6.90
C TYR A 44 4.18 11.85 -5.52
N ARG A 45 4.97 10.79 -5.29
CA ARG A 45 5.76 10.65 -4.06
C ARG A 45 6.72 11.83 -3.86
N GLN A 46 7.43 12.26 -4.90
CA GLN A 46 8.37 13.39 -4.83
C GLN A 46 7.71 14.71 -4.37
N VAL A 47 6.41 14.87 -4.60
CA VAL A 47 5.63 16.03 -4.16
C VAL A 47 4.74 15.74 -2.94
N ARG A 48 4.95 14.59 -2.30
CA ARG A 48 4.23 14.10 -1.10
C ARG A 48 2.72 13.93 -1.32
N PHE A 49 2.30 13.66 -2.55
CA PHE A 49 0.90 13.48 -2.92
C PHE A 49 0.48 12.00 -2.90
N TYR A 50 0.48 11.41 -1.70
CA TYR A 50 0.23 9.97 -1.50
C TYR A 50 -1.21 9.56 -1.81
N GLU A 51 -2.19 10.45 -1.63
CA GLU A 51 -3.59 10.23 -2.03
C GLU A 51 -3.67 9.90 -3.53
N GLY A 52 -2.97 10.65 -4.38
CA GLY A 52 -2.91 10.39 -5.82
C GLY A 52 -2.26 9.05 -6.18
N VAL A 53 -1.29 8.58 -5.39
CA VAL A 53 -0.71 7.23 -5.59
C VAL A 53 -1.75 6.16 -5.35
N VAL A 54 -2.51 6.26 -4.25
CA VAL A 54 -3.56 5.28 -3.91
C VAL A 54 -4.68 5.31 -4.95
N GLU A 55 -5.27 6.48 -5.19
CA GLU A 55 -6.42 6.61 -6.08
C GLU A 55 -6.10 6.24 -7.52
N LEU A 56 -4.96 6.71 -8.06
CA LEU A 56 -4.59 6.40 -9.44
C LEU A 56 -4.33 4.89 -9.62
N SER A 57 -3.65 4.26 -8.66
CA SER A 57 -3.33 2.84 -8.74
C SER A 57 -4.60 1.98 -8.65
N LEU A 58 -5.54 2.33 -7.77
CA LEU A 58 -6.83 1.65 -7.68
C LEU A 58 -7.68 1.85 -8.95
N THR A 59 -7.76 3.08 -9.47
CA THR A 59 -8.44 3.34 -10.75
C THR A 59 -7.79 2.60 -11.92
N ALA A 60 -6.46 2.52 -11.97
CA ALA A 60 -5.75 1.77 -13.00
C ALA A 60 -6.04 0.27 -12.90
N ALA A 61 -6.03 -0.31 -11.70
CA ALA A 61 -6.37 -1.71 -11.48
C ALA A 61 -7.80 -2.03 -11.95
N GLU A 62 -8.78 -1.22 -11.58
CA GLU A 62 -10.18 -1.39 -12.00
C GLU A 62 -10.35 -1.28 -13.52
N LYS A 63 -9.72 -0.29 -14.16
CA LYS A 63 -9.85 -0.11 -15.62
C LYS A 63 -9.11 -1.15 -16.44
N LYS A 64 -8.07 -1.77 -15.89
CA LYS A 64 -7.35 -2.89 -16.54
C LYS A 64 -8.11 -4.21 -16.43
N ASP A 65 -8.93 -4.37 -15.40
CA ASP A 65 -9.77 -5.55 -15.18
C ASP A 65 -11.24 -5.16 -14.89
N PRO A 66 -11.95 -4.57 -15.86
CA PRO A 66 -13.32 -4.08 -15.64
C PRO A 66 -14.34 -5.22 -15.45
N GLN A 67 -14.00 -6.44 -15.87
CA GLN A 67 -14.84 -7.62 -15.73
C GLN A 67 -14.58 -8.38 -14.42
N GLY A 68 -13.57 -7.98 -13.64
CA GLY A 68 -13.21 -8.64 -12.38
C GLY A 68 -12.65 -10.05 -12.56
N LEU A 69 -12.02 -10.34 -13.71
CA LEU A 69 -11.44 -11.64 -14.03
C LEU A 69 -10.34 -12.03 -13.04
N GLY A 70 -9.53 -11.06 -12.58
CA GLY A 70 -8.47 -11.32 -11.61
C GLY A 70 -9.03 -11.72 -10.23
N LEU A 71 -10.16 -11.14 -9.81
CA LEU A 71 -10.82 -11.55 -8.57
C LEU A 71 -11.49 -12.93 -8.73
N HIS A 72 -12.11 -13.20 -9.87
CA HIS A 72 -12.69 -14.50 -10.19
C HIS A 72 -11.63 -15.61 -10.15
N TYR A 73 -10.49 -15.40 -10.82
CA TYR A 73 -9.32 -16.28 -10.79
C TYR A 73 -8.89 -16.61 -9.36
N TYR A 74 -8.70 -15.57 -8.54
CA TYR A 74 -8.31 -15.73 -7.14
C TYR A 74 -9.35 -16.53 -6.34
N LYS A 75 -10.65 -16.27 -6.51
CA LYS A 75 -11.71 -16.95 -5.77
C LYS A 75 -11.87 -18.43 -6.13
N ASN A 76 -11.52 -18.80 -7.37
CA ASN A 76 -11.56 -20.18 -7.85
C ASN A 76 -10.28 -20.96 -7.58
N HIS A 77 -9.47 -20.54 -6.61
CA HIS A 77 -8.23 -21.20 -6.22
C HIS A 77 -7.14 -21.19 -7.28
N GLU A 78 -7.10 -20.16 -8.12
CA GLU A 78 -5.98 -19.89 -9.04
C GLU A 78 -5.71 -21.06 -10.00
N PRO A 79 -6.72 -21.51 -10.78
CA PRO A 79 -6.59 -22.67 -11.66
C PRO A 79 -5.57 -22.41 -12.78
N GLU A 80 -4.67 -23.35 -13.03
CA GLU A 80 -3.57 -23.20 -14.00
C GLU A 80 -4.07 -23.02 -15.44
N GLU A 81 -5.28 -23.48 -15.75
CA GLU A 81 -5.88 -23.37 -17.08
C GLU A 81 -6.44 -21.96 -17.37
N ASP A 82 -6.75 -21.16 -16.35
CA ASP A 82 -7.32 -19.80 -16.50
C ASP A 82 -6.21 -18.76 -16.71
N VAL A 83 -5.54 -18.84 -17.87
CA VAL A 83 -4.47 -17.92 -18.25
C VAL A 83 -4.95 -16.46 -18.30
N THR A 84 -6.20 -16.23 -18.74
CA THR A 84 -6.78 -14.88 -18.83
C THR A 84 -7.02 -14.29 -17.44
N GLY A 85 -7.60 -15.07 -16.53
CA GLY A 85 -7.78 -14.68 -15.14
C GLY A 85 -6.46 -14.44 -14.42
N TRP A 86 -5.46 -15.29 -14.66
CA TRP A 86 -4.10 -15.10 -14.15
C TRP A 86 -3.48 -13.79 -14.65
N GLN A 87 -3.57 -13.48 -15.95
CA GLN A 87 -3.06 -12.22 -16.52
C GLN A 87 -3.75 -10.99 -15.89
N ALA A 88 -5.08 -11.02 -15.77
CA ALA A 88 -5.83 -9.93 -15.13
C ALA A 88 -5.44 -9.77 -13.65
N PHE A 89 -5.24 -10.88 -12.93
CA PHE A 89 -4.77 -10.87 -11.55
C PHE A 89 -3.38 -10.23 -11.43
N GLN A 90 -2.43 -10.60 -12.29
CA GLN A 90 -1.08 -10.01 -12.31
C GLN A 90 -1.11 -8.51 -12.63
N GLU A 91 -1.90 -8.08 -13.62
CA GLU A 91 -2.06 -6.66 -13.95
C GLU A 91 -2.58 -5.83 -12.77
N ARG A 92 -3.52 -6.37 -12.00
CA ARG A 92 -4.02 -5.71 -10.79
C ARG A 92 -2.94 -5.65 -9.69
N LEU A 93 -2.23 -6.76 -9.45
CA LEU A 93 -1.12 -6.77 -8.49
C LEU A 93 -0.02 -5.76 -8.86
N ASN A 94 0.31 -5.62 -10.14
CA ASN A 94 1.26 -4.63 -10.64
C ASN A 94 0.83 -3.18 -10.32
N CYS A 95 -0.47 -2.89 -10.41
CA CYS A 95 -1.01 -1.60 -10.00
C CYS A 95 -0.90 -1.40 -8.48
N TYR A 96 -1.30 -2.39 -7.67
CA TYR A 96 -1.24 -2.30 -6.21
C TYR A 96 0.18 -2.18 -5.68
N LYS A 97 1.16 -2.73 -6.41
CA LYS A 97 2.58 -2.64 -6.05
C LYS A 97 3.03 -1.19 -5.88
N CYS A 98 2.50 -0.25 -6.68
CA CYS A 98 2.79 1.17 -6.52
C CYS A 98 2.40 1.71 -5.12
N ILE A 99 1.32 1.19 -4.55
CA ILE A 99 0.85 1.54 -3.20
C ILE A 99 1.75 0.88 -2.14
N THR A 100 1.96 -0.43 -2.23
CA THR A 100 2.74 -1.17 -1.23
C THR A 100 4.20 -0.75 -1.20
N ASP A 101 4.81 -0.48 -2.36
CA ASP A 101 6.20 0.01 -2.44
C ASP A 101 6.33 1.39 -1.79
N THR A 102 5.34 2.26 -1.99
CA THR A 102 5.32 3.58 -1.34
C THR A 102 5.14 3.47 0.17
N LEU A 103 4.23 2.61 0.64
CA LEU A 103 4.06 2.34 2.07
C LEU A 103 5.33 1.76 2.68
N GLN A 104 5.98 0.82 1.99
CA GLN A 104 7.24 0.21 2.42
C GLN A 104 8.35 1.26 2.56
N GLU A 105 8.47 2.16 1.58
CA GLU A 105 9.43 3.25 1.63
C GLU A 105 9.19 4.17 2.84
N LEU A 106 7.93 4.56 3.10
CA LEU A 106 7.58 5.39 4.25
C LEU A 106 7.86 4.71 5.59
N VAL A 107 7.58 3.41 5.72
CA VAL A 107 7.89 2.62 6.92
C VAL A 107 9.39 2.51 7.14
N ASN A 108 10.16 2.29 6.06
CA ASN A 108 11.62 2.21 6.15
C ASN A 108 12.22 3.55 6.55
N GLN A 109 11.72 4.66 5.99
CA GLN A 109 12.14 6.01 6.36
C GLN A 109 11.77 6.35 7.81
N SER A 110 10.57 5.97 8.28
CA SER A 110 10.17 6.25 9.67
C SER A 110 10.99 5.48 10.71
N LYS A 111 11.54 4.33 10.33
CA LYS A 111 12.38 3.47 11.19
C LYS A 111 13.88 3.71 11.00
N ALA A 112 14.28 4.54 10.04
CA ALA A 112 15.69 4.79 9.77
C ALA A 112 16.35 5.40 11.02
N ALA A 113 17.52 4.91 11.41
CA ALA A 113 18.27 5.56 12.48
C ALA A 113 18.54 7.01 12.07
N PRO A 114 18.51 7.99 13.01
CA PRO A 114 19.00 9.33 12.69
C PRO A 114 20.40 9.15 12.10
N GLN A 115 20.60 9.61 10.87
CA GLN A 115 21.91 9.57 10.23
C GLN A 115 22.90 10.18 11.22
N SER A 116 23.76 9.35 11.82
CA SER A 116 24.83 9.86 12.67
C SER A 116 25.64 10.80 11.79
N PRO A 117 25.83 12.07 12.17
CA PRO A 117 26.56 13.01 11.33
C PRO A 117 27.92 12.38 11.03
N SER A 118 28.14 12.02 9.76
CA SER A 118 29.42 11.48 9.34
C SER A 118 30.46 12.55 9.65
N VAL A 119 31.53 12.16 10.36
CA VAL A 119 32.64 13.05 10.70
C VAL A 119 33.13 13.67 9.38
N PRO A 120 33.03 15.00 9.20
CA PRO A 120 33.47 15.63 7.97
C PRO A 120 34.95 15.30 7.74
N LYS A 121 35.31 14.81 6.54
CA LYS A 121 36.72 14.54 6.18
C LYS A 121 37.58 15.82 6.14
N LYS A 122 37.00 17.00 6.36
CA LYS A 122 37.67 18.30 6.41
C LYS A 122 37.16 19.09 7.62
N PRO A 123 38.03 19.76 8.40
CA PRO A 123 37.59 20.66 9.45
C PRO A 123 36.76 21.80 8.84
N GLY A 124 35.51 21.90 9.27
CA GLY A 124 34.53 22.90 8.83
C GLY A 124 33.23 22.74 9.63
N PRO A 125 32.34 23.76 9.65
CA PRO A 125 31.05 23.65 10.31
C PRO A 125 30.28 22.42 9.79
N PRO A 126 29.53 21.71 10.65
CA PRO A 126 28.84 20.48 10.28
C PRO A 126 28.00 20.71 9.02
N VAL A 127 28.23 19.89 8.01
CA VAL A 127 27.42 19.88 6.79
C VAL A 127 26.09 19.26 7.17
N LEU A 128 25.12 20.07 7.58
CA LEU A 128 23.72 19.69 7.63
C LEU A 128 23.23 19.56 6.19
N SER A 129 23.69 18.53 5.46
CA SER A 129 23.06 18.17 4.19
C SER A 129 21.80 17.38 4.48
N SER A 130 20.86 17.99 5.20
CA SER A 130 19.46 17.59 5.14
C SER A 130 18.99 18.04 3.77
N ASP A 131 18.98 17.12 2.81
CA ASP A 131 18.36 17.36 1.52
C ASP A 131 16.96 17.95 1.77
N PRO A 132 16.60 19.15 1.27
CA PRO A 132 15.33 19.80 1.60
C PRO A 132 14.09 18.96 1.24
N ASN A 133 14.26 17.90 0.44
CA ASN A 133 13.22 16.93 0.13
C ASN A 133 13.15 15.73 1.08
N MET A 134 14.13 15.48 1.95
CA MET A 134 14.08 14.40 2.93
C MET A 134 12.99 14.64 3.97
N LEU A 135 12.18 13.61 4.19
CA LEU A 135 11.22 13.57 5.29
C LEU A 135 11.95 13.31 6.60
N SER A 136 11.49 13.93 7.69
CA SER A 136 11.87 13.45 9.03
C SER A 136 11.24 12.08 9.28
N ASN A 137 11.79 11.32 10.22
CA ASN A 137 11.24 10.02 10.59
C ASN A 137 9.79 10.13 11.07
N GLU A 138 9.48 11.19 11.82
CA GLU A 138 8.13 11.49 12.32
C GLU A 138 7.18 11.85 11.17
N GLU A 139 7.63 12.67 10.22
CA GLU A 139 6.84 13.03 9.03
C GLU A 139 6.56 11.81 8.15
N ALA A 140 7.56 10.95 7.94
CA ALA A 140 7.40 9.70 7.21
C ALA A 140 6.38 8.78 7.90
N GLY A 141 6.46 8.65 9.23
CA GLY A 141 5.48 7.91 10.03
C GLY A 141 4.06 8.49 9.92
N HIS A 142 3.93 9.82 9.93
CA HIS A 142 2.62 10.46 9.77
C HIS A 142 2.01 10.20 8.39
N HIS A 143 2.81 10.36 7.32
CA HIS A 143 2.36 10.07 5.95
C HIS A 143 2.03 8.60 5.74
N PHE A 144 2.80 7.69 6.36
CA PHE A 144 2.49 6.26 6.37
C PHE A 144 1.10 5.99 6.95
N GLU A 145 0.81 6.50 8.16
CA GLU A 145 -0.50 6.29 8.80
C GLU A 145 -1.65 6.89 7.99
N GLN A 146 -1.46 8.07 7.40
CA GLN A 146 -2.46 8.69 6.53
C GLN A 146 -2.72 7.86 5.27
N MET A 147 -1.66 7.44 4.58
CA MET A 147 -1.78 6.65 3.36
C MET A 147 -2.37 5.27 3.64
N LEU A 148 -1.98 4.61 4.72
CA LEU A 148 -2.55 3.33 5.15
C LEU A 148 -4.05 3.45 5.42
N LYS A 149 -4.48 4.51 6.12
CA LYS A 149 -5.91 4.79 6.35
C LYS A 149 -6.68 5.03 5.05
N LEU A 150 -6.08 5.68 4.06
CA LEU A 150 -6.70 5.86 2.74
C LEU A 150 -6.83 4.52 2.01
N ALA A 151 -5.77 3.72 1.99
CA ALA A 151 -5.76 2.38 1.39
C ALA A 151 -6.85 1.48 2.00
N GLN A 152 -7.00 1.48 3.33
CA GLN A 152 -8.00 0.68 4.04
C GLN A 152 -9.46 1.05 3.75
N ARG A 153 -9.74 2.21 3.13
CA ARG A 153 -11.10 2.59 2.69
C ARG A 153 -11.51 1.95 1.37
N SER A 154 -10.58 1.31 0.67
CA SER A 154 -10.86 0.66 -0.60
C SER A 154 -11.88 -0.47 -0.41
N MET A 155 -12.85 -0.54 -1.32
CA MET A 155 -13.83 -1.64 -1.41
C MET A 155 -13.35 -2.76 -2.35
N ASP A 156 -12.15 -2.61 -2.90
CA ASP A 156 -11.52 -3.60 -3.76
C ASP A 156 -11.00 -4.77 -2.90
N GLU A 157 -11.67 -5.91 -3.01
CA GLU A 157 -11.33 -7.13 -2.27
C GLU A 157 -9.92 -7.62 -2.61
N LEU A 158 -9.52 -7.58 -3.89
CA LEU A 158 -8.22 -8.07 -4.33
C LEU A 158 -7.09 -7.17 -3.81
N PHE A 159 -7.31 -5.86 -3.82
CA PHE A 159 -6.38 -4.93 -3.19
C PHE A 159 -6.27 -5.15 -1.68
N SER A 160 -7.40 -5.36 -1.00
CA SER A 160 -7.43 -5.63 0.45
C SER A 160 -6.57 -6.85 0.79
N ILE A 161 -6.71 -7.93 0.02
CA ILE A 161 -5.88 -9.15 0.15
C ILE A 161 -4.40 -8.83 -0.06
N ALA A 162 -4.04 -8.10 -1.12
CA ALA A 162 -2.66 -7.71 -1.38
C ALA A 162 -2.07 -6.85 -0.25
N LEU A 163 -2.86 -5.92 0.29
CA LEU A 163 -2.47 -5.08 1.43
C LEU A 163 -2.23 -5.90 2.69
N TYR A 164 -3.05 -6.93 2.96
CA TYR A 164 -2.86 -7.83 4.10
C TYR A 164 -1.61 -8.67 3.96
N GLY A 165 -1.37 -9.23 2.77
CA GLY A 165 -0.13 -9.94 2.46
C GLY A 165 1.09 -9.07 2.72
N TRP A 166 1.06 -7.82 2.24
CA TRP A 166 2.14 -6.86 2.50
C TRP A 166 2.29 -6.51 3.99
N LEU A 167 1.21 -6.24 4.72
CA LEU A 167 1.27 -5.94 6.16
C LEU A 167 1.92 -7.07 6.97
N ILE A 168 1.64 -8.33 6.61
CA ILE A 168 2.25 -9.49 7.26
C ILE A 168 3.75 -9.55 6.93
N GLN A 169 4.11 -9.39 5.64
CA GLN A 169 5.51 -9.40 5.20
C GLN A 169 6.35 -8.27 5.81
N ALA A 170 5.73 -7.11 6.06
CA ALA A 170 6.38 -5.93 6.65
C ALA A 170 6.45 -5.97 8.19
N ASP A 171 6.02 -7.08 8.83
CA ASP A 171 5.92 -7.24 10.29
C ASP A 171 5.03 -6.16 10.95
N LEU A 172 3.90 -5.88 10.31
CA LEU A 172 2.90 -4.89 10.75
C LEU A 172 1.59 -5.57 11.16
N SER A 173 1.67 -6.75 11.78
CA SER A 173 0.52 -7.55 12.24
C SER A 173 -0.40 -6.79 13.19
N ASP A 174 0.14 -5.89 14.03
CA ASP A 174 -0.68 -5.07 14.92
C ASP A 174 -1.60 -4.11 14.15
N LYS A 175 -1.13 -3.60 13.01
CA LYS A 175 -1.92 -2.75 12.11
C LYS A 175 -2.94 -3.58 11.33
N LEU A 176 -2.56 -4.78 10.89
CA LEU A 176 -3.47 -5.74 10.26
C LEU A 176 -4.65 -6.06 11.17
N LEU A 177 -4.39 -6.38 12.44
CA LEU A 177 -5.44 -6.69 13.42
C LEU A 177 -6.33 -5.48 13.74
N GLN A 178 -5.94 -4.25 13.41
CA GLN A 178 -6.79 -3.04 13.55
C GLN A 178 -7.72 -2.83 12.35
N VAL A 179 -7.50 -3.55 11.24
CA VAL A 179 -8.36 -3.43 10.06
C VAL A 179 -9.73 -4.02 10.36
N ASN A 180 -10.76 -3.21 10.18
CA ASN A 180 -12.14 -3.67 10.17
C ASN A 180 -12.59 -3.88 8.72
N SER A 181 -12.47 -5.10 8.22
CA SER A 181 -12.84 -5.45 6.85
C SER A 181 -13.45 -6.85 6.79
N PRO A 182 -14.53 -7.04 6.02
CA PRO A 182 -15.13 -8.36 5.83
C PRO A 182 -14.21 -9.35 5.09
N PHE A 183 -13.14 -8.87 4.45
CA PHE A 183 -12.23 -9.69 3.65
C PHE A 183 -11.08 -10.30 4.47
N LEU A 184 -10.83 -9.79 5.69
CA LEU A 184 -9.66 -10.20 6.48
C LEU A 184 -9.78 -11.65 7.01
N GLU A 185 -10.93 -12.01 7.58
CA GLU A 185 -11.15 -13.37 8.09
C GLU A 185 -11.06 -14.44 6.97
N PRO A 186 -11.78 -14.31 5.84
CA PRO A 186 -11.67 -15.27 4.73
C PRO A 186 -10.23 -15.41 4.22
N TYR A 187 -9.49 -14.31 4.14
CA TYR A 187 -8.09 -14.31 3.73
C TYR A 187 -7.21 -15.10 4.72
N LEU A 188 -7.24 -14.79 6.01
CA LEU A 188 -6.45 -15.49 7.03
C LEU A 188 -6.80 -16.98 7.11
N ALA A 189 -8.09 -17.31 7.03
CA ALA A 189 -8.57 -18.69 7.05
C ALA A 189 -8.14 -19.48 5.80
N ARG A 190 -8.07 -18.84 4.63
CA ARG A 190 -7.51 -19.42 3.41
C ARG A 190 -6.02 -19.66 3.57
N MET A 191 -5.26 -18.64 3.96
CA MET A 191 -3.80 -18.74 4.10
C MET A 191 -3.38 -19.79 5.14
N ALA A 192 -4.13 -19.93 6.25
CA ALA A 192 -3.91 -20.99 7.24
C ALA A 192 -4.09 -22.42 6.68
N LYS A 193 -4.70 -22.60 5.50
CA LYS A 193 -4.85 -23.91 4.85
C LYS A 193 -3.79 -24.17 3.80
N ILE A 194 -3.38 -23.14 3.05
CA ILE A 194 -2.56 -23.30 1.83
C ILE A 194 -1.09 -22.89 2.04
N ASP A 195 -0.81 -22.01 3.00
CA ASP A 195 0.54 -21.49 3.21
C ASP A 195 1.39 -22.44 4.07
N GLN A 196 2.69 -22.47 3.81
CA GLN A 196 3.65 -23.27 4.58
C GLN A 196 3.76 -22.77 6.02
N ASN A 197 3.60 -21.45 6.24
CA ASN A 197 3.61 -20.82 7.55
C ASN A 197 2.23 -20.82 8.22
N LYS A 198 1.57 -21.98 8.21
CA LYS A 198 0.24 -22.18 8.80
C LYS A 198 0.14 -21.67 10.24
N VAL A 199 1.19 -21.85 11.05
CA VAL A 199 1.22 -21.43 12.46
C VAL A 199 1.08 -19.91 12.58
N CYS A 200 1.78 -19.13 11.74
CA CYS A 200 1.65 -17.67 11.75
C CYS A 200 0.24 -17.21 11.40
N TYR A 201 -0.38 -17.79 10.35
CA TYR A 201 -1.74 -17.41 9.97
C TYR A 201 -2.78 -17.84 11.00
N MET A 202 -2.60 -18.99 11.65
CA MET A 202 -3.45 -19.43 12.76
C MET A 202 -3.29 -18.51 13.99
N ASP A 203 -2.06 -18.06 14.28
CA ASP A 203 -1.77 -17.07 15.33
C ASP A 203 -2.51 -15.74 15.06
N LEU A 204 -2.40 -15.22 13.84
CA LEU A 204 -3.12 -14.01 13.44
C LEU A 204 -4.65 -14.18 13.51
N LEU A 205 -5.16 -15.36 13.13
CA LEU A 205 -6.59 -15.63 13.12
C LEU A 205 -7.19 -15.68 14.53
N TRP A 206 -6.53 -16.30 15.51
CA TRP A 206 -7.06 -16.31 16.88
C TRP A 206 -7.00 -14.91 17.51
N ARG A 207 -5.91 -14.14 17.29
CA ARG A 207 -5.81 -12.74 17.76
C ARG A 207 -6.89 -11.86 17.15
N PHE A 208 -7.20 -12.06 15.87
CA PHE A 208 -8.31 -11.38 15.21
C PHE A 208 -9.66 -11.68 15.88
N PHE A 209 -9.95 -12.96 16.16
CA PHE A 209 -11.18 -13.35 16.84
C PHE A 209 -11.26 -12.84 18.28
N GLU A 210 -10.15 -12.87 19.02
CA GLU A 210 -10.07 -12.32 20.39
C GLU A 210 -10.43 -10.83 20.38
N LYS A 211 -9.82 -10.07 19.47
CA LYS A 211 -10.07 -8.63 19.34
C LYS A 211 -11.50 -8.29 18.95
N ASN A 212 -12.11 -9.10 18.10
CA ASN A 212 -13.52 -8.99 17.72
C ASN A 212 -14.49 -9.60 18.73
N ARG A 213 -14.00 -10.00 19.93
CA ARG A 213 -14.78 -10.61 21.01
C ARG A 213 -15.51 -11.90 20.60
N SER A 214 -15.00 -12.59 19.59
CA SER A 214 -15.52 -13.87 19.09
C SER A 214 -14.76 -15.04 19.74
N PHE A 215 -14.89 -15.17 21.07
CA PHE A 215 -14.07 -16.10 21.86
C PHE A 215 -14.26 -17.57 21.49
N SER A 216 -15.47 -17.98 21.09
CA SER A 216 -15.75 -19.36 20.64
C SER A 216 -14.98 -19.72 19.37
N ASN A 217 -14.84 -18.78 18.43
CA ASN A 217 -14.05 -18.98 17.23
C ASN A 217 -12.55 -18.98 17.53
N ALA A 218 -12.09 -18.10 18.42
CA ALA A 218 -10.70 -18.08 18.89
C ALA A 218 -10.30 -19.42 19.53
N ALA A 219 -11.12 -19.95 20.45
CA ALA A 219 -10.88 -21.23 21.11
C ALA A 219 -10.80 -22.40 20.12
N ARG A 220 -11.63 -22.39 19.07
CA ARG A 220 -11.61 -23.41 18.03
C ARG A 220 -10.35 -23.36 17.15
N VAL A 221 -9.82 -22.16 16.90
CA VAL A 221 -8.54 -21.99 16.19
C VAL A 221 -7.38 -22.46 17.07
N LEU A 222 -7.35 -22.06 18.34
CA LEU A 222 -6.35 -22.49 19.33
C LEU A 222 -6.33 -24.00 19.54
N ALA A 223 -7.48 -24.67 19.53
CA ALA A 223 -7.55 -26.13 19.64
C ALA A 223 -6.95 -26.89 18.44
N LYS A 224 -6.67 -26.20 17.33
CA LYS A 224 -6.09 -26.75 16.10
C LYS A 224 -4.66 -26.27 15.85
N LEU A 225 -4.16 -25.35 16.68
CA LEU A 225 -2.76 -24.92 16.73
C LEU A 225 -1.93 -25.98 17.46
#